data_AF-A0A4R3HZD1-F1
#
_entry.id   AF-A0A4R3HZD1-F1
#
_cell.length_a   1.000
_cell.length_b   1.000
_cell.length_c   1.000
_cell.angle_alpha   90.00
_cell.angle_beta   90.00
_cell.angle_gamma   90.00
#
_symmetry.space_group_name_H-M   'P 1'
#
loop_
_entity.id
_entity.type
_entity.pdbx_description
1 polymer ?
#
loop_
_entity_poly.entity_id
_entity_poly.type
_entity_poly.pdbx_seq_one_letter_code
_entity_poly.pdbx_strand_id
1 'polypeptide(L)'
;MSKVYIYVSDADINVSYAVIDLETLPAPTLNELVLSQPNQDIDIVDYLSSDQARAIRIVKNIYAHAIDKEAREFLLHLARFCGNAPASATGKSDWVMMISNEKANMVRVTPEHAAQAFKNVLGLQ
;
A
#
# COMPACT_ATOMS: atom_id res chain seq x y z
N MET A 1 -13.28 -4.40 -8.95
CA MET A 1 -12.68 -3.34 -8.12
C MET A 1 -11.33 -3.84 -7.64
N SER A 2 -10.26 -3.10 -7.91
CA SER A 2 -8.88 -3.45 -7.56
C SER A 2 -8.55 -3.01 -6.14
N LYS A 3 -7.87 -3.87 -5.37
CA LYS A 3 -7.50 -3.58 -3.98
C LYS A 3 -6.00 -3.56 -3.77
N VAL A 4 -5.57 -2.85 -2.73
CA VAL A 4 -4.21 -2.92 -2.18
C VAL A 4 -4.28 -3.52 -0.79
N TYR A 5 -3.59 -4.64 -0.59
CA TYR A 5 -3.43 -5.29 0.70
C TYR A 5 -2.05 -4.93 1.22
N ILE A 6 -1.99 -4.28 2.37
CA ILE A 6 -0.73 -3.84 3.01
C ILE A 6 -0.53 -4.63 4.29
N TYR A 7 0.67 -5.15 4.46
CA TYR A 7 1.09 -5.93 5.63
C TYR A 7 2.40 -5.37 6.18
N VAL A 8 2.46 -5.19 7.49
CA VAL A 8 3.67 -4.75 8.21
C VAL A 8 3.90 -5.70 9.37
N SER A 9 4.97 -6.48 9.31
CA SER A 9 5.41 -7.31 10.43
C SER A 9 6.20 -6.45 11.40
N ASP A 10 5.90 -6.51 12.69
CA ASP A 10 6.80 -6.08 13.75
C ASP A 10 7.88 -7.16 13.98
N ALA A 11 8.98 -6.80 14.64
CA ALA A 11 10.00 -7.74 15.11
C ALA A 11 9.41 -8.73 16.14
N ASP A 12 8.36 -8.32 16.85
CA ASP A 12 7.68 -9.09 17.90
C ASP A 12 6.47 -9.90 17.41
N ILE A 13 6.49 -10.41 16.17
CA ILE A 13 5.49 -11.33 15.57
C ILE A 13 4.11 -10.69 15.27
N ASN A 14 3.83 -9.48 15.77
CA ASN A 14 2.57 -8.79 15.48
C ASN A 14 2.54 -8.26 14.04
N VAL A 15 1.53 -8.65 13.27
CA VAL A 15 1.31 -8.14 11.90
C VAL A 15 0.20 -7.09 11.92
N SER A 16 0.53 -5.88 11.49
CA SER A 16 -0.45 -4.83 11.18
C SER A 16 -0.85 -4.92 9.71
N TYR A 17 -2.13 -4.75 9.41
CA TYR A 17 -2.64 -4.85 8.05
C TYR A 17 -3.69 -3.79 7.72
N ALA A 18 -3.81 -3.46 6.45
CA ALA A 18 -4.89 -2.63 5.92
C ALA A 18 -5.27 -3.11 4.50
N VAL A 19 -6.54 -2.97 4.16
CA VAL A 19 -7.03 -3.21 2.80
C VAL A 19 -7.64 -1.93 2.29
N ILE A 20 -7.18 -1.47 1.13
CA ILE A 20 -7.59 -0.22 0.52
C ILE A 20 -8.21 -0.52 -0.84
N ASP A 21 -9.37 0.07 -1.10
CA ASP A 21 -9.97 0.05 -2.43
C ASP A 21 -9.33 1.16 -3.27
N LEU A 22 -8.75 0.82 -4.43
CA LEU A 22 -8.12 1.81 -5.33
C LEU A 22 -9.11 2.89 -5.78
N GLU A 23 -10.41 2.56 -5.87
CA GLU A 23 -11.45 3.52 -6.28
C GLU A 23 -11.74 4.56 -5.19
N THR A 24 -11.35 4.28 -3.94
CA THR A 24 -11.53 5.18 -2.79
C THR A 24 -10.30 6.03 -2.50
N LEU A 25 -9.22 5.85 -3.26
CA LEU A 25 -8.01 6.63 -3.09
C LEU A 25 -8.24 8.10 -3.45
N PRO A 26 -7.61 9.04 -2.72
CA PRO A 26 -7.73 10.45 -3.03
C PRO A 26 -7.19 10.72 -4.43
N ALA A 27 -7.99 11.40 -5.25
CA ALA A 27 -7.52 11.91 -6.54
C ALA A 27 -6.43 12.96 -6.27
N PRO A 28 -5.25 12.85 -6.91
CA PRO A 28 -4.21 13.86 -6.75
C PRO A 28 -4.73 15.20 -7.27
N THR A 29 -4.57 16.26 -6.50
CA THR A 29 -4.97 17.60 -6.94
C THR A 29 -4.01 18.12 -8.01
N LEU A 30 -4.47 19.03 -8.87
CA LEU A 30 -3.67 19.59 -9.97
C LEU A 30 -2.33 20.18 -9.48
N ASN A 31 -2.32 20.83 -8.32
CA ASN A 31 -1.11 21.40 -7.72
C ASN A 31 -0.13 20.32 -7.23
N GLU A 32 -0.64 19.22 -6.69
CA GLU A 32 0.19 18.11 -6.25
C GLU A 32 0.79 17.35 -7.44
N LEU A 33 0.08 17.29 -8.57
CA LEU A 33 0.58 16.73 -9.84
C LEU A 33 1.71 17.57 -10.45
N VAL A 34 1.65 18.89 -10.32
CA VAL A 34 2.68 19.82 -10.83
C VAL A 34 3.97 19.75 -9.99
N LEU A 35 3.84 19.52 -8.68
CA LEU A 35 4.99 19.40 -7.77
C LEU A 35 5.70 18.04 -7.89
N SER A 36 4.98 16.99 -8.30
CA SER A 36 5.58 15.71 -8.65
C SER A 36 6.02 15.71 -10.10
N GLN A 37 7.28 16.00 -10.38
CA GLN A 37 7.82 15.70 -11.70
C GLN A 37 7.67 14.19 -11.97
N PRO A 38 7.44 13.76 -13.22
CA PRO A 38 7.35 12.33 -13.58
C PRO A 38 8.63 11.53 -13.27
N ASN A 39 9.70 12.18 -12.81
CA ASN A 39 10.97 11.57 -12.38
C ASN A 39 11.22 11.70 -10.86
N GLN A 40 10.30 12.29 -10.09
CA GLN A 40 10.34 12.31 -8.62
C GLN A 40 9.42 11.23 -8.06
N ASP A 41 9.54 10.02 -8.60
CA ASP A 41 8.94 8.85 -8.01
C ASP A 41 9.61 8.62 -6.67
N ILE A 42 8.99 9.14 -5.60
CA ILE A 42 9.19 8.57 -4.28
C ILE A 42 8.74 7.12 -4.43
N ASP A 43 9.71 6.20 -4.47
CA ASP A 43 9.41 4.80 -4.47
C ASP A 43 8.58 4.53 -3.21
N ILE A 44 7.31 4.17 -3.40
CA ILE A 44 6.39 3.90 -2.30
C ILE A 44 6.93 2.80 -1.38
N VAL A 45 7.77 1.93 -1.95
CA VAL A 45 8.54 0.91 -1.25
C VAL A 45 9.58 1.57 -0.36
N ASP A 46 10.38 2.51 -0.85
CA ASP A 46 11.38 3.23 -0.06
C ASP A 46 10.75 4.11 1.03
N TYR A 47 9.64 4.79 0.72
CA TYR A 47 8.91 5.63 1.67
C TYR A 47 8.49 4.85 2.92
N LEU A 48 8.09 3.59 2.75
CA LEU A 48 7.68 2.74 3.85
C LEU A 48 8.82 1.92 4.45
N SER A 49 9.85 1.61 3.67
CA SER A 49 11.02 0.85 4.10
C SER A 49 11.92 1.64 5.05
N SER A 50 11.96 2.98 4.92
CA SER A 50 12.91 3.80 5.69
C SER A 50 12.62 3.87 7.19
N ASP A 51 11.40 3.55 7.63
CA ASP A 51 10.99 3.61 9.04
C ASP A 51 9.80 2.66 9.27
N GLN A 52 10.09 1.50 9.86
CA GLN A 52 9.10 0.46 10.14
C GLN A 52 8.05 0.91 11.18
N ALA A 53 8.44 1.71 12.17
CA ALA A 53 7.49 2.21 13.18
C ALA A 53 6.49 3.19 12.55
N ARG A 54 6.95 4.05 11.63
CA ARG A 54 6.09 4.90 10.81
C ARG A 54 5.16 4.07 9.93
N ALA A 55 5.67 3.04 9.26
CA ALA A 55 4.85 2.15 8.43
C ALA A 55 3.75 1.46 9.24
N ILE A 56 4.07 0.94 10.43
CA ILE A 56 3.08 0.35 11.36
C ILE A 56 2.01 1.38 11.73
N ARG A 57 2.41 2.60 12.11
CA ARG A 57 1.48 3.69 12.45
C ARG A 57 0.54 4.04 11.31
N ILE A 58 1.08 4.25 10.10
CA ILE A 58 0.31 4.57 8.89
C ILE A 58 -0.73 3.47 8.63
N VAL A 59 -0.32 2.20 8.65
CA VAL A 59 -1.21 1.07 8.37
C VAL A 59 -2.31 0.94 9.43
N LYS A 60 -1.98 1.11 10.72
CA LYS A 60 -2.97 1.13 11.81
C LYS A 60 -3.98 2.28 11.66
N ASN A 61 -3.50 3.46 11.27
CA ASN A 61 -4.34 4.64 11.06
C ASN A 61 -5.30 4.45 9.89
N ILE A 62 -4.83 3.86 8.78
CA ILE A 62 -5.67 3.52 7.63
C ILE A 62 -6.74 2.50 8.03
N TYR A 63 -6.35 1.42 8.72
CA TYR A 63 -7.27 0.41 9.20
C TYR A 63 -8.36 0.98 10.14
N ALA A 64 -7.96 1.88 11.05
CA ALA A 64 -8.88 2.53 11.99
C ALA A 64 -9.69 3.69 11.37
N HIS A 65 -9.53 3.97 10.07
CA HIS A 65 -10.08 5.15 9.39
C HIS A 65 -9.72 6.51 10.02
N ALA A 66 -8.63 6.57 10.79
CA ALA A 66 -8.10 7.77 11.42
C ALA A 66 -6.99 8.37 10.54
N ILE A 67 -7.36 8.89 9.36
CA ILE A 67 -6.41 9.34 8.33
C ILE A 67 -5.75 10.66 8.74
N ASP A 68 -4.58 10.57 9.34
CA ASP A 68 -3.71 11.71 9.64
C ASP A 68 -2.94 12.21 8.39
N LYS A 69 -2.07 13.21 8.57
CA LYS A 69 -1.31 13.83 7.49
C LYS A 69 -0.42 12.82 6.76
N GLU A 70 0.29 11.95 7.49
CA GLU A 70 1.22 10.97 6.92
C GLU A 70 0.47 9.84 6.21
N ALA A 71 -0.61 9.33 6.79
CA ALA A 71 -1.45 8.34 6.14
C ALA A 71 -2.07 8.89 4.85
N ARG A 72 -2.49 10.16 4.84
CA ARG A 72 -2.98 10.82 3.61
C ARG A 72 -1.90 10.94 2.54
N GLU A 73 -0.70 11.40 2.92
CA GLU A 73 0.43 11.51 2.00
C GLU A 73 0.80 10.15 1.40
N PHE A 74 0.87 9.11 2.23
CA PHE A 74 1.05 7.74 1.79
C PHE A 74 -0.02 7.29 0.77
N LEU A 75 -1.30 7.53 1.06
CA LEU A 75 -2.41 7.16 0.15
C LEU A 75 -2.31 7.89 -1.20
N LEU A 76 -1.86 9.14 -1.22
CA LEU A 76 -1.62 9.90 -2.45
C LEU A 76 -0.48 9.30 -3.28
N HIS A 77 0.64 8.93 -2.64
CA HIS A 77 1.75 8.26 -3.33
C HIS A 77 1.35 6.88 -3.84
N LEU A 78 0.57 6.12 -3.05
CA LEU A 78 0.03 4.83 -3.46
C LEU A 78 -0.89 4.95 -4.69
N ALA A 79 -1.78 5.96 -4.72
CA ALA A 79 -2.66 6.22 -5.85
C ALA A 79 -1.87 6.48 -7.15
N ARG A 80 -0.80 7.27 -7.05
CA ARG A 80 0.09 7.57 -8.18
C ARG A 80 0.82 6.33 -8.66
N PHE A 81 1.42 5.58 -7.74
CA PHE A 81 2.12 4.34 -8.06
C PHE A 81 1.20 3.36 -8.81
N CYS A 82 0.00 3.11 -8.27
CA CYS A 82 -0.96 2.20 -8.89
C CYS A 82 -1.55 2.74 -10.21
N GLY A 83 -1.73 4.06 -10.34
CA GLY A 83 -2.23 4.72 -11.56
C GLY A 83 -1.21 4.73 -12.70
N ASN A 84 0.08 4.81 -12.40
CA ASN A 84 1.17 4.79 -13.38
C ASN A 84 1.59 3.36 -13.78
N ALA A 85 1.20 2.35 -12.99
CA ALA A 85 1.54 0.97 -13.30
C ALA A 85 0.83 0.49 -14.58
N PRO A 86 1.56 -0.14 -15.53
CA PRO A 86 0.96 -0.62 -16.76
C PRO A 86 -0.14 -1.64 -16.49
N ALA A 87 -1.19 -1.64 -17.31
CA ALA A 87 -2.26 -2.63 -17.21
C ALA A 87 -1.69 -4.06 -17.31
N SER A 88 -2.15 -4.95 -16.42
CA SER A 88 -1.71 -6.34 -16.45
C SER A 88 -2.42 -7.07 -17.59
N ALA A 89 -1.64 -7.70 -18.47
CA ALA A 89 -2.15 -8.61 -19.50
C ALA A 89 -2.62 -9.97 -18.92
N THR A 90 -2.43 -10.23 -17.63
CA THR A 90 -2.57 -11.56 -17.01
C THR A 90 -3.67 -11.62 -15.93
N GLY A 91 -4.65 -10.71 -15.98
CA GLY A 91 -5.75 -10.66 -15.01
C GLY A 91 -5.33 -10.27 -13.59
N LYS A 92 -4.08 -9.83 -13.38
CA LYS A 92 -3.59 -9.33 -12.10
C LYS A 92 -4.09 -7.91 -11.88
N SER A 93 -5.06 -7.72 -11.00
CA SER A 93 -5.69 -6.43 -10.74
C SER A 93 -5.39 -5.89 -9.33
N ASP A 94 -5.09 -6.78 -8.38
CA ASP A 94 -4.86 -6.45 -6.97
C ASP A 94 -3.36 -6.31 -6.68
N TRP A 95 -3.04 -5.59 -5.62
CA TRP A 95 -1.68 -5.36 -5.16
C TRP A 95 -1.49 -5.90 -3.75
N VAL A 96 -0.35 -6.53 -3.52
CA VAL A 96 0.10 -6.94 -2.19
C VAL A 96 1.39 -6.20 -1.88
N MET A 97 1.40 -5.49 -0.76
CA MET A 97 2.57 -4.84 -0.20
C MET A 97 2.90 -5.49 1.14
N MET A 98 4.14 -5.96 1.29
CA MET A 98 4.64 -6.55 2.52
C MET A 98 5.86 -5.79 2.99
N ILE A 99 5.87 -5.42 4.27
CA ILE A 99 6.97 -4.72 4.93
C ILE A 99 7.45 -5.59 6.09
N SER A 100 8.73 -5.93 6.06
CA SER A 100 9.38 -6.75 7.09
C SER A 100 10.85 -6.35 7.21
N ASN A 101 11.33 -6.17 8.43
CA ASN A 101 12.73 -5.79 8.71
C ASN A 101 13.20 -4.61 7.86
N GLU A 102 12.42 -3.51 7.87
CA GLU A 102 12.70 -2.29 7.09
C GLU A 102 12.81 -2.52 5.57
N LYS A 103 12.23 -3.60 5.05
CA LYS A 103 12.16 -3.89 3.62
C LYS A 103 10.72 -4.04 3.19
N ALA A 104 10.26 -3.14 2.35
CA ALA A 104 8.99 -3.26 1.65
C ALA A 104 9.19 -4.01 0.33
N ASN A 105 8.16 -4.74 -0.08
CA ASN A 105 8.04 -5.34 -1.40
C ASN A 105 6.60 -5.16 -1.85
N MET A 106 6.40 -4.79 -3.11
CA MET A 106 5.07 -4.63 -3.69
C MET A 106 4.95 -5.46 -4.97
N VAL A 107 3.87 -6.22 -5.09
CA VAL A 107 3.62 -7.11 -6.22
C VAL A 107 2.16 -7.05 -6.65
N ARG A 108 1.94 -7.05 -7.96
CA ARG A 108 0.60 -7.19 -8.54
C ARG A 108 0.24 -8.67 -8.67
N VAL A 109 -0.95 -9.04 -8.21
CA VAL A 109 -1.42 -10.43 -8.14
C VAL A 109 -2.87 -10.54 -8.64
N THR A 110 -3.35 -11.78 -8.84
CA THR A 110 -4.77 -12.00 -9.10
C THR A 110 -5.57 -11.85 -7.79
N PRO A 111 -6.86 -11.49 -7.85
CA PRO A 111 -7.69 -11.34 -6.65
C PRO A 111 -7.71 -12.57 -5.74
N GLU A 112 -7.68 -13.77 -6.32
CA GLU A 112 -7.68 -15.05 -5.57
C GLU A 112 -6.41 -15.20 -4.74
N HIS A 113 -5.25 -14.87 -5.33
CA HIS A 113 -3.98 -14.90 -4.61
C HIS A 113 -3.91 -13.82 -3.51
N ALA A 114 -4.46 -12.64 -3.76
CA ALA A 114 -4.52 -11.58 -2.77
C ALA A 114 -5.39 -11.98 -1.56
N ALA A 115 -6.57 -12.55 -1.83
CA ALA A 115 -7.47 -13.05 -0.80
C ALA A 115 -6.85 -14.22 0.00
N GLN A 116 -6.13 -15.14 -0.66
CA GLN A 116 -5.45 -16.23 0.02
C GLN A 116 -4.31 -15.72 0.91
N ALA A 117 -3.50 -14.78 0.42
CA ALA A 117 -2.45 -14.15 1.23
C ALA A 117 -3.03 -13.46 2.47
N PHE A 118 -4.16 -12.76 2.31
CA PHE A 118 -4.84 -12.09 3.42
C PHE A 118 -5.36 -13.07 4.48
N LYS A 119 -6.01 -14.16 4.06
CA LYS A 119 -6.46 -15.24 4.96
C LYS A 119 -5.31 -15.83 5.77
N ASN A 120 -4.19 -16.12 5.10
CA ASN A 120 -3.00 -16.67 5.75
C ASN A 120 -2.43 -15.73 6.82
N VAL A 121 -2.38 -14.43 6.53
CA VAL A 121 -1.92 -13.42 7.50
C VAL A 121 -2.86 -13.31 8.70
N LEU A 122 -4.16 -13.42 8.49
CA LEU A 122 -5.15 -13.38 9.58
C LEU A 122 -5.24 -14.70 10.38
N GLY A 123 -4.52 -15.75 9.99
CA GLY A 123 -4.66 -17.08 10.60
C GLY A 123 -6.04 -17.71 10.38
N LEU A 124 -6.79 -17.23 9.38
CA LEU A 124 -8.10 -17.75 9.02
C LEU A 124 -7.91 -18.87 7.97
N GLN A 125 -7.85 -20.12 8.43
CA GLN A 125 -7.80 -21.31 7.57
C GLN A 125 -9.16 -21.60 6.93
#